data_AF-A0A976CWB7-F1
#
_entry.id   AF-A0A976CWB7-F1
#
_cell.length_a   1.000
_cell.length_b   1.000
_cell.length_c   1.000
_cell.angle_alpha   90.00
_cell.angle_beta   90.00
_cell.angle_gamma   90.00
#
_symmetry.space_group_name_H-M   'P 1'
#
loop_
_entity.id
_entity.type
_entity.pdbx_description
1 polymer ?
#
loop_
_entity_poly.entity_id
_entity_poly.type
_entity_poly.pdbx_seq_one_letter_code
_entity_poly.pdbx_strand_id
1 'polypeptide(L)'
;MQMRLPTLLLLFFFVFLSSMHAESRKWRSKDGTKFIVAELVKHDSLTVTVKRVDGKIFTLGKNDLHSDDVDFLKKIPMSTSPPPAGNSSTPRATSRPVADDQAVFDTLKLGDSRQTVVAKIKASKLLELTVDEMYLGRFGLNGSYRTKQTIGGLKCLLYFAWDESDRLQELSLQTQPQAQSAYQSLLKDTWKELIQLMTTLHGKSLQDAPYPNASDLPIDASLSTHLWRLSSGGSALLGTSRAAEGYMVSIRFTSENIEPNKITP
;
A
#
# COMPACT_ATOMS: atom_id res chain seq x y z
N MET A 1 -16.98 41.01 65.27
CA MET A 1 -17.57 39.78 64.71
C MET A 1 -17.55 39.92 63.19
N GLN A 2 -16.84 39.01 62.49
CA GLN A 2 -16.79 38.84 61.02
C GLN A 2 -16.20 40.00 60.18
N MET A 3 -15.42 39.81 59.11
CA MET A 3 -14.80 38.65 58.48
C MET A 3 -13.69 39.20 57.56
N ARG A 4 -12.58 38.48 57.44
CA ARG A 4 -11.55 38.74 56.41
C ARG A 4 -12.09 38.37 55.03
N LEU A 5 -11.69 39.07 53.97
CA LEU A 5 -11.47 38.46 52.65
C LEU A 5 -10.46 39.28 51.83
N PRO A 6 -9.40 38.67 51.25
CA PRO A 6 -8.42 39.37 50.44
C PRO A 6 -8.88 39.48 48.97
N THR A 7 -8.58 40.60 48.35
CA THR A 7 -8.75 40.90 46.92
C THR A 7 -7.92 39.92 46.07
N LEU A 8 -8.58 39.00 45.38
CA LEU A 8 -7.96 38.08 44.44
C LEU A 8 -7.73 38.80 43.09
N LEU A 9 -6.46 39.09 42.80
CA LEU A 9 -5.98 39.61 41.52
C LEU A 9 -6.13 38.52 40.44
N LEU A 10 -7.08 38.67 39.52
CA LEU A 10 -7.24 37.76 38.39
C LEU A 10 -6.27 38.15 37.26
N LEU A 11 -5.10 37.52 37.24
CA LEU A 11 -4.13 37.60 36.14
C LEU A 11 -4.72 36.91 34.89
N PHE A 12 -5.10 37.71 33.89
CA PHE A 12 -5.37 37.23 32.53
C PHE A 12 -4.04 36.78 31.91
N PHE A 13 -3.73 35.49 32.00
CA PHE A 13 -2.64 34.88 31.24
C PHE A 13 -3.14 34.65 29.79
N PHE A 14 -2.95 35.64 28.92
CA PHE A 14 -3.02 35.44 27.48
C PHE A 14 -1.81 34.59 27.08
N VAL A 15 -1.99 33.27 27.05
CA VAL A 15 -1.02 32.36 26.43
C VAL A 15 -1.16 32.56 24.91
N PHE A 16 -0.34 33.44 24.35
CA PHE A 16 0.01 33.38 22.94
C PHE A 16 0.73 32.05 22.71
N LEU A 17 -0.02 31.00 22.35
CA LEU A 17 0.58 29.87 21.65
C LEU A 17 1.05 30.40 20.30
N SER A 18 2.33 30.72 20.22
CA SER A 18 3.05 30.84 18.96
C SER A 18 2.90 29.51 18.23
N SER A 19 1.86 29.39 17.41
CA SER A 19 1.78 28.34 16.41
C SER A 19 2.96 28.59 15.48
N MET A 20 4.00 27.76 15.61
CA MET A 20 4.99 27.63 14.55
C MET A 20 4.23 27.10 13.34
N HIS A 21 3.65 28.00 12.54
CA HIS A 21 3.10 27.64 11.26
C HIS A 21 4.26 27.20 10.39
N ALA A 22 4.31 25.90 10.08
CA ALA A 22 5.22 25.39 9.08
C ALA A 22 4.91 26.12 7.77
N GLU A 23 5.85 26.96 7.32
CA GLU A 23 5.65 27.84 6.17
C GLU A 23 5.39 27.01 4.90
N SER A 24 4.29 27.32 4.19
CA SER A 24 3.96 26.71 2.90
C SER A 24 5.05 27.03 1.87
N ARG A 25 5.69 26.00 1.30
CA ARG A 25 6.73 26.17 0.26
C ARG A 25 6.45 25.37 -1.01
N LYS A 26 7.16 25.71 -2.08
CA LYS A 26 7.15 24.99 -3.35
C LYS A 26 8.13 23.80 -3.29
N TRP A 27 7.61 22.58 -3.25
CA TRP A 27 8.37 21.33 -3.35
C TRP A 27 8.42 20.89 -4.80
N ARG A 28 9.61 20.59 -5.31
CA ARG A 28 9.87 20.31 -6.72
C ARG A 28 10.31 18.87 -6.92
N SER A 29 9.94 18.31 -8.06
CA SER A 29 10.54 17.07 -8.57
C SER A 29 12.03 17.26 -8.82
N LYS A 30 12.77 16.15 -8.88
CA LYS A 30 14.22 16.10 -9.10
C LYS A 30 14.71 16.93 -10.29
N ASP A 31 13.93 16.91 -11.38
CA ASP A 31 14.18 17.64 -12.63
C ASP A 31 13.60 19.07 -12.62
N GLY A 32 12.91 19.48 -11.55
CA GLY A 32 12.29 20.80 -11.40
C GLY A 32 11.04 21.04 -12.26
N THR A 33 10.62 20.07 -13.08
CA THR A 33 9.52 20.25 -14.06
C THR A 33 8.14 20.23 -13.40
N LYS A 34 8.01 19.55 -12.26
CA LYS A 34 6.76 19.44 -11.49
C LYS A 34 6.96 20.04 -10.11
N PHE A 35 5.88 20.60 -9.56
CA PHE A 35 5.91 21.11 -8.20
C PHE A 35 4.57 21.02 -7.50
N ILE A 36 4.64 21.11 -6.17
CA ILE A 36 3.50 21.16 -5.25
C ILE A 36 3.77 22.23 -4.19
N VAL A 37 2.79 23.10 -3.93
CA VAL A 37 2.86 24.08 -2.85
C VAL A 37 2.22 23.46 -1.61
N ALA A 38 3.01 23.25 -0.56
CA ALA A 38 2.60 22.54 0.64
C ALA A 38 3.48 22.88 1.85
N GLU A 39 2.94 22.71 3.04
CA GLU A 39 3.61 22.84 4.33
C GLU A 39 4.36 21.56 4.67
N LEU A 40 5.56 21.66 5.23
CA LEU A 40 6.26 20.49 5.76
C LEU A 40 5.51 19.96 6.99
N VAL A 41 5.16 18.67 6.98
CA VAL A 41 4.57 18.00 8.14
C VAL A 41 5.64 17.28 8.95
N LYS A 42 6.45 16.45 8.27
CA LYS A 42 7.57 15.71 8.87
C LYS A 42 8.51 15.21 7.79
N HIS A 43 9.73 14.87 8.17
CA HIS A 43 10.65 14.15 7.29
C HIS A 43 11.57 13.22 8.11
N ASP A 44 12.06 12.19 7.44
CA ASP A 44 13.06 11.25 7.94
C ASP A 44 14.23 11.16 6.95
N SER A 45 15.05 10.11 7.01
CA SER A 45 16.19 9.93 6.12
C SER A 45 15.81 9.64 4.66
N LEU A 46 14.60 9.14 4.40
CA LEU A 46 14.16 8.63 3.10
C LEU A 46 13.03 9.47 2.47
N THR A 47 12.17 10.05 3.30
CA THR A 47 10.92 10.68 2.83
C THR A 47 10.69 12.07 3.42
N VAL A 48 9.88 12.85 2.72
CA VAL A 48 9.27 14.08 3.22
C VAL A 48 7.76 13.97 3.11
N THR A 49 7.05 14.33 4.17
CA THR A 49 5.59 14.41 4.20
C THR A 49 5.18 15.87 4.22
N VAL A 50 4.34 16.28 3.27
CA VAL A 50 3.90 17.66 3.07
C VAL A 50 2.38 17.74 3.00
N LYS A 51 1.79 18.82 3.50
CA LYS A 51 0.34 19.05 3.51
C LYS A 51 0.00 20.26 2.65
N ARG A 52 -0.83 20.07 1.63
CA ARG A 52 -1.34 21.17 0.80
C ARG A 52 -2.40 21.98 1.55
N VAL A 53 -2.66 23.18 1.04
CA VAL A 53 -3.72 24.08 1.52
C VAL A 53 -5.13 23.45 1.51
N ASP A 54 -5.39 22.47 0.63
CA ASP A 54 -6.65 21.72 0.57
C ASP A 54 -6.74 20.59 1.61
N GLY A 55 -5.77 20.51 2.52
CA GLY A 55 -5.68 19.52 3.58
C GLY A 55 -5.16 18.16 3.14
N LYS A 56 -4.88 17.94 1.84
CA LYS A 56 -4.32 16.67 1.35
C LYS A 56 -2.83 16.56 1.72
N ILE A 57 -2.46 15.37 2.19
CA ILE A 57 -1.08 15.04 2.59
C ILE A 57 -0.43 14.22 1.47
N PHE A 58 0.82 14.55 1.14
CA PHE A 58 1.64 13.86 0.15
C PHE A 58 2.95 13.44 0.81
N THR A 59 3.41 12.23 0.51
CA THR A 59 4.74 11.76 0.90
C THR A 59 5.59 11.67 -0.37
N LEU A 60 6.73 12.35 -0.38
CA LEU A 60 7.66 12.41 -1.50
C LEU A 60 8.96 11.71 -1.07
N GLY A 61 9.55 10.92 -1.97
CA GLY A 61 10.88 10.37 -1.75
C GLY A 61 11.92 11.48 -1.79
N LYS A 62 12.85 11.53 -0.82
CA LYS A 62 13.93 12.53 -0.82
C LYS A 62 14.82 12.43 -2.07
N ASN A 63 14.94 11.24 -2.65
CA ASN A 63 15.71 11.01 -3.89
C ASN A 63 15.03 11.56 -5.15
N ASP A 64 13.75 11.89 -5.05
CA ASP A 64 12.91 12.41 -6.13
C ASP A 64 12.66 13.91 -5.99
N LEU A 65 13.22 14.54 -4.95
CA LEU A 65 13.16 15.97 -4.73
C LEU A 65 14.28 16.70 -5.45
N HIS A 66 14.01 17.95 -5.81
CA HIS A 66 15.04 18.88 -6.25
C HIS A 66 16.08 19.12 -5.14
N SER A 67 17.33 19.38 -5.51
CA SER A 67 18.45 19.60 -4.58
C SER A 67 18.14 20.65 -3.51
N ASP A 68 17.55 21.78 -3.90
CA ASP A 68 17.14 22.86 -2.99
C ASP A 68 16.15 22.42 -1.90
N ASP A 69 15.28 21.44 -2.19
CA ASP A 69 14.32 20.91 -1.23
C ASP A 69 15.02 19.92 -0.28
N VAL A 70 15.97 19.13 -0.79
CA VAL A 70 16.82 18.26 0.03
C VAL A 70 17.68 19.09 0.99
N ASP A 71 18.28 20.18 0.51
CA ASP A 71 19.13 21.07 1.32
C ASP A 71 18.34 21.84 2.38
N PHE A 72 17.10 22.20 2.09
CA PHE A 72 16.19 22.73 3.09
C PHE A 72 15.92 21.73 4.22
N LEU A 73 15.63 20.47 3.88
CA LEU A 73 15.36 19.42 4.87
C LEU A 73 16.56 19.11 5.77
N LYS A 74 17.79 19.38 5.34
CA LYS A 74 18.98 19.25 6.21
C LYS A 74 18.99 20.28 7.34
N LYS A 75 18.29 21.40 7.19
CA LYS A 75 18.22 22.48 8.18
C LYS A 75 17.12 22.25 9.23
N ILE A 76 16.32 21.19 9.06
CA ILE A 76 15.16 20.89 9.91
C ILE A 76 15.46 19.62 10.72
N PRO A 77 15.20 19.62 12.04
CA PRO A 77 15.39 18.44 12.86
C PRO A 77 14.51 17.29 12.37
N MET A 78 15.09 16.10 12.16
CA MET A 78 14.34 14.90 11.80
C MET A 78 13.48 14.44 12.98
N SER A 79 12.29 13.90 12.69
CA SER A 79 11.50 13.20 13.71
C SER A 79 12.13 11.85 14.03
N THR A 80 12.98 11.82 15.05
CA THR A 80 13.44 10.58 15.69
C THR A 80 12.52 10.28 16.87
N SER A 81 11.67 9.26 16.76
CA SER A 81 10.95 8.71 17.91
C SER A 81 11.14 7.20 17.94
N PRO A 82 11.62 6.62 19.07
CA PRO A 82 11.73 5.18 19.27
C PRO A 82 10.35 4.55 19.62
N PRO A 83 10.17 3.22 19.52
CA PRO A 83 8.87 2.58 19.74
C PRO A 83 8.51 2.54 21.23
N PRO A 84 7.26 2.85 21.65
CA PRO A 84 6.89 2.81 23.06
C PRO A 84 6.40 1.43 23.50
N ALA A 85 6.85 1.05 24.71
CA ALA A 85 6.33 -0.07 25.51
C ALA A 85 4.91 0.23 26.04
N GLY A 86 4.19 -0.83 26.42
CA GLY A 86 2.73 -0.85 26.54
C GLY A 86 2.07 -0.15 27.74
N ASN A 87 0.73 -0.19 27.62
CA ASN A 87 -0.35 -0.12 28.63
C ASN A 87 -1.22 1.15 28.73
N SER A 88 -2.52 0.90 28.45
CA SER A 88 -3.77 1.39 29.06
C SER A 88 -4.42 2.76 28.73
N SER A 89 -5.62 2.63 28.12
CA SER A 89 -6.93 3.32 28.36
C SER A 89 -7.31 4.70 27.75
N THR A 90 -8.08 4.63 26.62
CA THR A 90 -9.37 5.33 26.25
C THR A 90 -9.46 6.88 26.08
N PRO A 91 -10.47 7.43 25.34
CA PRO A 91 -10.73 7.38 23.87
C PRO A 91 -10.92 8.78 23.22
N ARG A 92 -10.54 8.97 21.94
CA ARG A 92 -11.22 9.95 21.05
C ARG A 92 -10.98 9.67 19.56
N ALA A 93 -12.08 9.57 18.83
CA ALA A 93 -12.12 9.37 17.39
C ALA A 93 -11.58 10.58 16.62
N THR A 94 -10.66 10.33 15.68
CA THR A 94 -10.80 10.55 14.22
C THR A 94 -9.42 10.42 13.58
N SER A 95 -9.10 9.25 13.04
CA SER A 95 -7.90 9.04 12.22
C SER A 95 -8.30 8.31 10.94
N ARG A 96 -8.01 8.92 9.78
CA ARG A 96 -7.93 8.15 8.54
C ARG A 96 -6.67 7.27 8.60
N PRO A 97 -6.70 6.07 8.00
CA PRO A 97 -5.74 5.04 8.30
C PRO A 97 -4.36 5.46 7.80
N VAL A 98 -3.39 5.43 8.71
CA VAL A 98 -2.02 5.02 8.41
C VAL A 98 -2.14 3.80 7.49
N ALA A 99 -1.41 3.76 6.37
CA ALA A 99 -1.26 2.51 5.63
C ALA A 99 -0.81 1.50 6.66
N ASP A 100 -1.73 0.60 7.00
CA ASP A 100 -1.53 -0.29 8.11
C ASP A 100 -0.35 -1.18 7.72
N ASP A 101 0.73 -1.20 8.50
CA ASP A 101 2.03 -1.83 8.15
C ASP A 101 1.93 -3.34 7.83
N GLN A 102 0.71 -3.89 7.88
CA GLN A 102 0.34 -5.27 7.59
C GLN A 102 -0.56 -5.47 6.36
N ALA A 103 -1.01 -4.40 5.70
CA ALA A 103 -1.85 -4.50 4.51
C ALA A 103 -1.04 -5.08 3.34
N VAL A 104 -1.62 -6.06 2.65
CA VAL A 104 -0.99 -6.73 1.50
C VAL A 104 -1.45 -6.11 0.18
N PHE A 105 -2.64 -5.52 0.15
CA PHE A 105 -3.13 -4.76 -0.99
C PHE A 105 -4.20 -3.75 -0.55
N ASP A 106 -4.03 -2.47 -0.90
CA ASP A 106 -4.88 -1.36 -0.45
C ASP A 106 -5.00 -1.31 1.09
N THR A 107 -6.10 -1.83 1.63
CA THR A 107 -6.35 -1.93 3.09
C THR A 107 -6.56 -3.38 3.56
N LEU A 108 -6.51 -4.34 2.64
CA LEU A 108 -6.74 -5.75 2.90
C LEU A 108 -5.56 -6.37 3.63
N LYS A 109 -5.86 -7.20 4.62
CA LYS A 109 -4.87 -7.95 5.39
C LYS A 109 -5.21 -9.42 5.41
N LEU A 110 -4.17 -10.25 5.42
CA LEU A 110 -4.30 -11.65 5.78
C LEU A 110 -4.84 -11.75 7.22
N GLY A 111 -5.75 -12.69 7.47
CA GLY A 111 -6.45 -12.87 8.74
C GLY A 111 -7.71 -12.01 8.93
N ASP A 112 -7.99 -11.05 8.03
CA ASP A 112 -9.28 -10.32 8.02
C ASP A 112 -10.45 -11.32 7.89
N SER A 113 -11.52 -11.11 8.66
CA SER A 113 -12.76 -11.90 8.46
C SER A 113 -13.40 -11.56 7.11
N ARG A 114 -14.19 -12.47 6.55
CA ARG A 114 -14.93 -12.22 5.31
C ARG A 114 -15.75 -10.93 5.33
N GLN A 115 -16.46 -10.66 6.43
CA GLN A 115 -17.23 -9.43 6.60
C GLN A 115 -16.34 -8.18 6.52
N THR A 116 -15.16 -8.24 7.14
CA THR A 116 -14.17 -7.15 7.12
C THR A 116 -13.63 -6.93 5.71
N VAL A 117 -13.30 -7.99 4.99
CA VAL A 117 -12.86 -7.92 3.58
C VAL A 117 -13.93 -7.25 2.72
N VAL A 118 -15.19 -7.66 2.84
CA VAL A 118 -16.31 -7.06 2.08
C VAL A 118 -16.45 -5.57 2.37
N ALA A 119 -16.36 -5.15 3.64
CA ALA A 119 -16.42 -3.74 3.98
C ALA A 119 -15.24 -2.94 3.37
N LYS A 120 -14.03 -3.50 3.42
CA LYS A 120 -12.82 -2.87 2.89
C LYS A 120 -12.85 -2.72 1.36
N ILE A 121 -13.21 -3.79 0.62
CA ILE A 121 -13.25 -3.72 -0.85
C ILE A 121 -14.35 -2.78 -1.35
N LYS A 122 -15.49 -2.68 -0.66
CA LYS A 122 -16.55 -1.70 -0.98
C LYS A 122 -16.10 -0.25 -0.74
N ALA A 123 -15.31 -0.01 0.30
CA ALA A 123 -14.76 1.31 0.60
C ALA A 123 -13.52 1.65 -0.25
N SER A 124 -12.95 0.66 -0.95
CA SER A 124 -11.72 0.83 -1.71
C SER A 124 -11.90 1.82 -2.86
N LYS A 125 -10.97 2.76 -2.96
CA LYS A 125 -10.90 3.66 -4.11
C LYS A 125 -10.20 3.02 -5.30
N LEU A 126 -9.46 1.94 -5.08
CA LEU A 126 -8.65 1.25 -6.08
C LEU A 126 -9.42 0.13 -6.78
N LEU A 127 -10.54 -0.33 -6.20
CA LEU A 127 -11.32 -1.46 -6.71
C LEU A 127 -12.69 -1.04 -7.24
N GLU A 128 -13.12 -1.70 -8.31
CA GLU A 128 -14.47 -1.63 -8.84
C GLU A 128 -15.10 -3.02 -8.92
N LEU A 129 -16.41 -3.07 -8.80
CA LEU A 129 -17.20 -4.27 -8.96
C LEU A 129 -17.36 -4.59 -10.46
N THR A 130 -17.25 -5.87 -10.83
CA THR A 130 -17.34 -6.36 -12.22
C THR A 130 -18.74 -6.89 -12.58
N VAL A 131 -19.57 -7.11 -11.56
CA VAL A 131 -20.95 -7.61 -11.66
C VAL A 131 -21.90 -6.65 -10.96
N ASP A 132 -23.21 -6.78 -11.15
CA ASP A 132 -24.16 -6.06 -10.31
C ASP A 132 -24.08 -6.59 -8.86
N GLU A 133 -24.17 -5.69 -7.88
CA GLU A 133 -24.12 -6.03 -6.45
C GLU A 133 -25.20 -7.05 -6.07
N MET A 134 -26.36 -7.02 -6.73
CA MET A 134 -27.43 -7.99 -6.50
C MET A 134 -27.02 -9.45 -6.79
N TYR A 135 -25.99 -9.66 -7.60
CA TYR A 135 -25.51 -10.98 -7.98
C TYR A 135 -24.33 -11.50 -7.13
N LEU A 136 -23.80 -10.69 -6.21
CA LEU A 136 -22.70 -11.11 -5.34
C LEU A 136 -23.06 -12.31 -4.47
N GLY A 137 -24.31 -12.42 -4.01
CA GLY A 137 -24.78 -13.58 -3.25
C GLY A 137 -24.79 -14.90 -4.03
N ARG A 138 -24.75 -14.84 -5.37
CA ARG A 138 -24.76 -16.01 -6.26
C ARG A 138 -23.36 -16.37 -6.76
N PHE A 139 -22.59 -15.38 -7.18
CA PHE A 139 -21.24 -15.59 -7.74
C PHE A 139 -20.14 -15.59 -6.67
N GLY A 140 -20.42 -15.04 -5.49
CA GLY A 140 -19.40 -14.82 -4.47
C GLY A 140 -18.45 -13.67 -4.81
N LEU A 141 -17.35 -13.57 -4.07
CA LEU A 141 -16.39 -12.47 -4.18
C LEU A 141 -15.31 -12.71 -5.24
N ASN A 142 -15.04 -13.96 -5.57
CA ASN A 142 -13.94 -14.36 -6.45
C ASN A 142 -14.22 -13.94 -7.90
N GLY A 143 -13.37 -13.07 -8.45
CA GLY A 143 -13.56 -12.49 -9.78
C GLY A 143 -14.61 -11.37 -9.85
N SER A 144 -15.26 -11.04 -8.73
CA SER A 144 -16.31 -10.00 -8.70
C SER A 144 -15.74 -8.58 -8.52
N TYR A 145 -14.48 -8.45 -8.13
CA TYR A 145 -13.79 -7.16 -8.01
C TYR A 145 -12.53 -7.13 -8.86
N ARG A 146 -12.21 -5.96 -9.40
CA ARG A 146 -10.94 -5.72 -10.12
C ARG A 146 -10.36 -4.34 -9.83
N THR A 147 -9.11 -4.13 -10.20
CA THR A 147 -8.47 -2.81 -10.15
C THR A 147 -9.16 -1.83 -11.10
N LYS A 148 -9.39 -0.59 -10.64
CA LYS A 148 -9.92 0.50 -11.50
C LYS A 148 -8.92 0.93 -12.54
N GLN A 149 -7.65 1.05 -12.12
CA GLN A 149 -6.53 1.39 -12.99
C GLN A 149 -5.87 0.11 -13.50
N THR A 150 -5.27 0.21 -14.68
CA THR A 150 -4.44 -0.86 -15.23
C THR A 150 -3.07 -0.87 -14.56
N ILE A 151 -2.47 -2.04 -14.47
CA ILE A 151 -1.08 -2.27 -14.11
C ILE A 151 -0.44 -2.93 -15.33
N GLY A 152 0.50 -2.24 -15.97
CA GLY A 152 1.13 -2.62 -17.24
C GLY A 152 0.13 -2.91 -18.36
N GLY A 153 -0.95 -2.12 -18.41
CA GLY A 153 -1.99 -2.19 -19.42
C GLY A 153 -3.15 -3.14 -19.12
N LEU A 154 -3.07 -3.95 -18.05
CA LEU A 154 -4.15 -4.88 -17.67
C LEU A 154 -4.76 -4.56 -16.31
N LYS A 155 -6.06 -4.83 -16.17
CA LYS A 155 -6.73 -4.84 -14.87
C LYS A 155 -6.55 -6.21 -14.21
N CYS A 156 -6.41 -6.22 -12.88
CA CYS A 156 -6.31 -7.45 -12.11
C CYS A 156 -7.62 -7.71 -11.36
N LEU A 157 -8.18 -8.89 -11.52
CA LEU A 157 -9.27 -9.45 -10.74
C LEU A 157 -8.76 -9.92 -9.38
N LEU A 158 -9.60 -9.82 -8.35
CA LEU A 158 -9.30 -10.28 -7.02
C LEU A 158 -9.95 -11.64 -6.75
N TYR A 159 -9.16 -12.53 -6.16
CA TYR A 159 -9.59 -13.84 -5.69
C TYR A 159 -9.15 -14.03 -4.24
N PHE A 160 -10.01 -14.64 -3.44
CA PHE A 160 -9.88 -14.77 -2.01
C PHE A 160 -9.99 -16.25 -1.62
N ALA A 161 -9.03 -16.74 -0.84
CA ALA A 161 -9.11 -18.03 -0.17
C ALA A 161 -9.26 -17.82 1.34
N TRP A 162 -10.04 -18.68 1.97
CA TRP A 162 -10.47 -18.54 3.36
C TRP A 162 -10.04 -19.78 4.13
N ASP A 163 -9.60 -19.59 5.37
CA ASP A 163 -9.34 -20.70 6.28
C ASP A 163 -10.65 -21.27 6.88
N GLU A 164 -10.52 -22.31 7.70
CA GLU A 164 -11.64 -22.96 8.38
C GLU A 164 -12.41 -22.03 9.34
N SER A 165 -11.80 -20.90 9.74
CA SER A 165 -12.39 -19.87 10.60
C SER A 165 -12.97 -18.68 9.82
N ASP A 166 -13.12 -18.81 8.49
CA ASP A 166 -13.61 -17.77 7.57
C ASP A 166 -12.76 -16.48 7.59
N ARG A 167 -11.44 -16.64 7.75
CA ARG A 167 -10.46 -15.56 7.67
C ARG A 167 -9.66 -15.63 6.38
N LEU A 168 -9.25 -14.48 5.87
CA LEU A 168 -8.51 -14.37 4.61
C LEU A 168 -7.14 -15.02 4.75
N GLN A 169 -6.97 -16.18 4.12
CA GLN A 169 -5.70 -16.93 4.12
C GLN A 169 -4.85 -16.57 2.90
N GLU A 170 -5.50 -16.33 1.75
CA GLU A 170 -4.84 -15.96 0.51
C GLU A 170 -5.61 -14.87 -0.23
N LEU A 171 -4.87 -13.92 -0.80
CA LEU A 171 -5.39 -12.94 -1.75
C LEU A 171 -4.59 -13.06 -3.06
N SER A 172 -5.29 -13.19 -4.17
CA SER A 172 -4.69 -13.21 -5.49
C SER A 172 -5.18 -12.04 -6.34
N LEU A 173 -4.24 -11.31 -6.94
CA LEU A 173 -4.46 -10.35 -8.01
C LEU A 173 -4.08 -11.02 -9.32
N GLN A 174 -5.03 -11.20 -10.23
CA GLN A 174 -4.83 -11.99 -11.45
C GLN A 174 -5.44 -11.30 -12.66
N THR A 175 -4.70 -11.23 -13.77
CA THR A 175 -5.24 -10.72 -15.03
C THR A 175 -6.28 -11.68 -15.61
N GLN A 176 -7.17 -11.19 -16.47
CA GLN A 176 -7.93 -12.10 -17.34
C GLN A 176 -6.98 -12.85 -18.30
N PRO A 177 -7.34 -14.06 -18.76
CA PRO A 177 -6.59 -14.78 -19.77
C PRO A 177 -6.35 -13.92 -21.01
N GLN A 178 -5.12 -13.93 -21.51
CA GLN A 178 -4.71 -13.25 -22.73
C GLN A 178 -4.24 -14.27 -23.77
N ALA A 179 -4.45 -13.95 -25.04
CA ALA A 179 -3.96 -14.75 -26.14
C ALA A 179 -2.41 -14.81 -26.17
N GLN A 180 -1.86 -15.84 -26.81
CA GLN A 180 -0.41 -16.02 -26.98
C GLN A 180 0.29 -14.78 -27.57
N SER A 181 -0.37 -14.06 -28.48
CA SER A 181 0.18 -12.85 -29.10
C SER A 181 0.44 -11.71 -28.11
N ALA A 182 -0.24 -11.68 -26.97
CA ALA A 182 -0.10 -10.68 -25.93
C ALA A 182 0.96 -11.07 -24.86
N TYR A 183 1.55 -12.26 -24.95
CA TYR A 183 2.42 -12.81 -23.91
C TYR A 183 3.73 -12.02 -23.76
N GLN A 184 4.46 -11.80 -24.86
CA GLN A 184 5.75 -11.07 -24.82
C GLN A 184 5.60 -9.53 -24.79
N SER A 185 4.36 -9.03 -24.85
CA SER A 185 4.04 -7.61 -24.80
C SER A 185 3.26 -7.30 -23.52
N LEU A 186 1.93 -7.33 -23.60
CA LEU A 186 1.04 -6.85 -22.56
C LEU A 186 1.21 -7.58 -21.22
N LEU A 187 1.32 -8.91 -21.22
CA LEU A 187 1.54 -9.67 -19.98
C LEU A 187 2.93 -9.43 -19.41
N LYS A 188 3.95 -9.31 -20.25
CA LYS A 188 5.32 -8.99 -19.82
C LYS A 188 5.40 -7.59 -19.19
N ASP A 189 4.71 -6.61 -19.75
CA ASP A 189 4.67 -5.25 -19.21
C ASP A 189 3.89 -5.18 -17.89
N THR A 190 2.75 -5.89 -17.81
CA THR A 190 2.01 -6.09 -16.55
C THR A 190 2.89 -6.72 -15.48
N TRP A 191 3.62 -7.79 -15.81
CA TRP A 191 4.54 -8.45 -14.90
C TRP A 191 5.64 -7.51 -14.39
N LYS A 192 6.26 -6.70 -15.27
CA LYS A 192 7.27 -5.71 -14.87
C LYS A 192 6.72 -4.65 -13.91
N GLU A 193 5.54 -4.10 -14.21
CA GLU A 193 4.93 -3.10 -13.33
C GLU A 193 4.53 -3.69 -11.97
N LEU A 194 4.08 -4.95 -11.95
CA LEU A 194 3.81 -5.66 -10.71
C LEU A 194 5.08 -5.88 -9.88
N ILE A 195 6.24 -6.17 -10.48
CA ILE A 195 7.52 -6.22 -9.76
C ILE A 195 7.84 -4.87 -9.13
N GLN A 196 7.69 -3.77 -9.88
CA GLN A 196 7.98 -2.42 -9.37
C GLN A 196 7.07 -2.05 -8.22
N LEU A 197 5.77 -2.34 -8.34
CA LEU A 197 4.78 -2.15 -7.30
C LEU A 197 5.14 -2.95 -6.05
N MET A 198 5.38 -4.26 -6.20
CA MET A 198 5.74 -5.13 -5.07
C MET A 198 7.04 -4.72 -4.41
N THR A 199 8.03 -4.28 -5.20
CA THR A 199 9.31 -3.80 -4.66
C THR A 199 9.15 -2.51 -3.88
N THR A 200 8.24 -1.64 -4.31
CA THR A 200 7.91 -0.40 -3.59
C THR A 200 7.18 -0.69 -2.29
N LEU A 201 6.28 -1.69 -2.28
CA LEU A 201 5.47 -2.03 -1.11
C LEU A 201 6.20 -2.89 -0.08
N HIS A 202 7.05 -3.82 -0.54
CA HIS A 202 7.62 -4.88 0.31
C HIS A 202 9.16 -4.96 0.24
N GLY A 203 9.80 -4.04 -0.48
CA GLY A 203 11.25 -4.04 -0.66
C GLY A 203 11.74 -5.07 -1.69
N LYS A 204 13.04 -5.36 -1.69
CA LYS A 204 13.65 -6.27 -2.67
C LYS A 204 13.07 -7.69 -2.51
N SER A 205 12.84 -8.38 -3.63
CA SER A 205 12.49 -9.79 -3.64
C SER A 205 13.58 -10.66 -3.01
N LEU A 206 13.17 -11.71 -2.30
CA LEU A 206 14.05 -12.76 -1.78
C LEU A 206 14.56 -13.68 -2.88
N GLN A 207 13.74 -13.86 -3.92
CA GLN A 207 14.08 -14.60 -5.12
C GLN A 207 13.46 -13.88 -6.32
N ASP A 208 14.20 -13.83 -7.42
CA ASP A 208 13.74 -13.31 -8.69
C ASP A 208 14.24 -14.20 -9.84
N ALA A 209 13.52 -14.13 -10.95
CA ALA A 209 13.84 -14.82 -12.19
C ALA A 209 13.36 -13.98 -13.38
N PRO A 210 13.96 -14.13 -14.58
CA PRO A 210 13.47 -13.51 -15.79
C PRO A 210 12.02 -13.88 -16.10
N TYR A 211 11.37 -13.07 -16.94
CA TYR A 211 10.04 -13.41 -17.46
C TYR A 211 10.10 -14.74 -18.23
N PRO A 212 9.26 -15.75 -17.88
CA PRO A 212 9.39 -17.09 -18.40
C PRO A 212 8.98 -17.17 -19.88
N ASN A 213 9.51 -18.12 -20.63
CA ASN A 213 9.06 -18.32 -22.00
C ASN A 213 7.69 -18.98 -22.01
N ALA A 214 6.86 -18.67 -23.01
CA ALA A 214 5.53 -19.28 -23.13
C ALA A 214 5.58 -20.80 -23.29
N SER A 215 6.69 -21.34 -23.82
CA SER A 215 6.96 -22.77 -23.94
C SER A 215 7.13 -23.47 -22.59
N ASP A 216 7.55 -22.72 -21.57
CA ASP A 216 7.82 -23.24 -20.22
C ASP A 216 6.51 -23.38 -19.41
N LEU A 217 5.40 -22.87 -19.95
CA LEU A 217 4.05 -22.93 -19.37
C LEU A 217 3.16 -23.88 -20.20
N PRO A 218 3.14 -25.19 -19.86
CA PRO A 218 2.08 -26.07 -20.35
C PRO A 218 0.72 -25.60 -19.81
N ILE A 219 -0.36 -26.08 -20.44
CA ILE A 219 -1.73 -25.79 -19.96
C ILE A 219 -1.87 -26.31 -18.52
N ASP A 220 -2.56 -25.53 -17.69
CA ASP A 220 -2.79 -25.72 -16.26
C ASP A 220 -1.53 -25.61 -15.38
N ALA A 221 -0.42 -25.12 -15.94
CA ALA A 221 0.78 -24.81 -15.18
C ALA A 221 0.83 -23.35 -14.71
N SER A 222 1.55 -23.16 -13.61
CA SER A 222 1.91 -21.87 -13.06
C SER A 222 3.40 -21.88 -12.69
N LEU A 223 4.09 -20.79 -12.98
CA LEU A 223 5.49 -20.57 -12.64
C LEU A 223 5.62 -19.27 -11.86
N SER A 224 6.05 -19.38 -10.61
CA SER A 224 6.42 -18.24 -9.78
C SER A 224 7.86 -17.82 -10.10
N THR A 225 8.03 -16.55 -10.44
CA THR A 225 9.32 -15.95 -10.77
C THR A 225 9.91 -15.17 -9.60
N HIS A 226 9.05 -14.54 -8.80
CA HIS A 226 9.50 -13.69 -7.69
C HIS A 226 8.83 -14.08 -6.39
N LEU A 227 9.56 -13.90 -5.30
CA LEU A 227 9.12 -14.11 -3.93
C LEU A 227 9.49 -12.91 -3.07
N TRP A 228 8.53 -12.38 -2.31
CA TRP A 228 8.75 -11.36 -1.27
C TRP A 228 8.34 -11.87 0.10
N ARG A 229 9.04 -11.39 1.13
CA ARG A 229 8.57 -11.51 2.51
C ARG A 229 7.64 -10.35 2.82
N LEU A 230 6.48 -10.64 3.39
CA LEU A 230 5.53 -9.62 3.80
C LEU A 230 5.89 -9.12 5.21
N SER A 231 5.75 -7.81 5.44
CA SER A 231 5.95 -7.19 6.76
C SER A 231 4.93 -7.69 7.79
N SER A 232 3.73 -8.08 7.34
CA SER A 232 2.70 -8.75 8.14
C SER A 232 3.03 -10.19 8.54
N GLY A 233 4.09 -10.77 7.98
CA GLY A 233 4.29 -12.22 7.98
C GLY A 233 3.62 -12.88 6.78
N GLY A 234 4.16 -14.03 6.37
CA GLY A 234 3.77 -14.70 5.13
C GLY A 234 4.54 -14.20 3.91
N SER A 235 4.05 -14.52 2.72
CA SER A 235 4.79 -14.35 1.47
C SER A 235 3.93 -13.81 0.35
N ALA A 236 4.56 -13.13 -0.61
CA ALA A 236 3.96 -12.84 -1.90
C ALA A 236 4.74 -13.48 -3.04
N LEU A 237 4.02 -14.09 -3.97
CA LEU A 237 4.56 -14.74 -5.16
C LEU A 237 4.02 -14.06 -6.40
N LEU A 238 4.90 -13.61 -7.29
CA LEU A 238 4.52 -13.17 -8.64
C LEU A 238 4.89 -14.25 -9.64
N GLY A 239 3.94 -14.58 -10.50
CA GLY A 239 4.12 -15.60 -11.52
C GLY A 239 3.26 -15.40 -12.74
N THR A 240 3.45 -16.32 -13.67
CA THR A 240 2.64 -16.49 -14.87
C THR A 240 1.99 -17.85 -14.84
N SER A 241 0.77 -17.95 -15.35
CA SER A 241 0.07 -19.21 -15.51
C SER A 241 -0.54 -19.32 -16.90
N ARG A 242 -0.89 -20.54 -17.28
CA ARG A 242 -1.62 -20.83 -18.52
C ARG A 242 -2.84 -21.68 -18.19
N ALA A 243 -4.02 -21.19 -18.56
CA ALA A 243 -5.25 -21.96 -18.58
C ALA A 243 -5.62 -22.30 -20.03
N ALA A 244 -6.70 -23.07 -20.23
CA ALA A 244 -7.24 -23.34 -21.55
C ALA A 244 -7.51 -22.05 -22.36
N GLU A 245 -7.99 -21.00 -21.69
CA GLU A 245 -8.36 -19.73 -22.31
C GLU A 245 -7.18 -18.77 -22.57
N GLY A 246 -5.97 -19.14 -22.14
CA GLY A 246 -4.77 -18.36 -22.40
C GLY A 246 -3.90 -18.12 -21.18
N TYR A 247 -3.05 -17.10 -21.29
CA TYR A 247 -1.98 -16.80 -20.34
C TYR A 247 -2.39 -15.70 -19.38
N MET A 248 -1.89 -15.77 -18.16
CA MET A 248 -2.19 -14.80 -17.11
C MET A 248 -0.93 -14.45 -16.33
N VAL A 249 -0.95 -13.27 -15.72
CA VAL A 249 -0.01 -12.86 -14.68
C VAL A 249 -0.78 -12.73 -13.38
N SER A 250 -0.18 -13.20 -12.29
CA SER A 250 -0.80 -13.11 -10.96
C SER A 250 0.21 -12.83 -9.86
N ILE A 251 -0.20 -12.03 -8.87
CA ILE A 251 0.42 -11.99 -7.56
C ILE A 251 -0.47 -12.74 -6.58
N ARG A 252 0.13 -13.63 -5.79
CA ARG A 252 -0.51 -14.38 -4.71
C ARG A 252 0.12 -13.99 -3.38
N PHE A 253 -0.68 -13.40 -2.50
CA PHE A 253 -0.32 -13.08 -1.12
C PHE A 253 -0.86 -14.19 -0.21
N THR A 254 -0.02 -14.78 0.63
CA THR A 254 -0.36 -15.91 1.51
C THR A 254 0.19 -15.72 2.91
N SER A 255 -0.49 -16.26 3.91
CA SER A 255 0.01 -16.33 5.28
C SER A 255 1.20 -17.30 5.44
N GLU A 256 1.45 -18.14 4.45
CA GLU A 256 2.58 -19.08 4.47
C GLU A 256 3.92 -18.37 4.31
N ASN A 257 4.89 -18.74 5.15
CA ASN A 257 6.29 -18.34 4.98
C ASN A 257 6.97 -19.30 4.00
N ILE A 258 6.98 -18.91 2.74
CA ILE A 258 7.60 -19.66 1.66
C ILE A 258 9.09 -19.33 1.68
N GLU A 259 9.89 -20.38 1.66
CA GLU A 259 11.35 -20.25 1.58
C GLU A 259 11.78 -20.18 0.11
N PRO A 260 12.81 -19.38 -0.21
CA PRO A 260 13.41 -19.38 -1.53
C PRO A 260 13.87 -20.79 -1.93
N ASN A 261 13.75 -21.13 -3.20
CA ASN A 261 14.31 -22.36 -3.74
C ASN A 261 15.83 -22.33 -3.55
N LYS A 262 16.39 -23.43 -3.05
CA LYS A 262 17.85 -23.59 -2.96
C LYS A 262 18.40 -23.69 -4.37
N ILE A 263 19.09 -22.65 -4.83
CA ILE A 263 19.92 -22.72 -6.02
C ILE A 263 21.10 -23.60 -5.64
N THR A 264 21.07 -24.87 -6.03
CA THR A 264 22.23 -25.75 -5.88
C THR A 264 23.18 -25.37 -7.03
N PRO A 265 24.43 -24.96 -6.73
CA PRO A 265 25.39 -24.56 -7.75
C PRO A 265 25.77 -25.71 -8.69
#